data_AF-A0A134AFC5-F1
#
_entry.id   AF-A0A134AFC5-F1
#
_cell.length_a   1.000
_cell.length_b   1.000
_cell.length_c   1.000
_cell.angle_alpha   90.00
_cell.angle_beta   90.00
_cell.angle_gamma   90.00
#
_symmetry.space_group_name_H-M   'P 1'
#
loop_
_entity.id
_entity.type
_entity.pdbx_description
1 polymer ?
#
loop_
_entity_poly.entity_id
_entity_poly.type
_entity_poly.pdbx_seq_one_letter_code
_entity_poly.pdbx_strand_id
1 'polypeptide(L)'
;MIYMSTAQVKYIDVSNERILEKKKKAYGITRESSLYKNITLFLFATVTLAFSVVILYGYLNIAQQNRKINALNSEICSLETEKDDYDIKLEPYKSVDRIEKIARLNYNMDFPKKEQVKYLDKID
;
A
#
# COMPACT_ATOMS: atom_id res chain seq x y z
N MET A 1 -58.38 61.05 25.57
CA MET A 1 -58.73 59.92 24.69
C MET A 1 -58.39 60.35 23.26
N ILE A 2 -57.29 59.84 22.70
CA ILE A 2 -56.84 60.26 21.36
C ILE A 2 -57.73 59.53 20.34
N TYR A 3 -58.68 60.24 19.72
CA TYR A 3 -59.49 59.71 18.63
C TYR A 3 -58.68 59.77 17.34
N MET A 4 -58.23 58.61 16.85
CA MET A 4 -57.63 58.50 15.53
C MET A 4 -58.72 58.52 14.46
N SER A 5 -58.47 59.28 13.37
CA SER A 5 -59.34 59.33 12.20
C SER A 5 -59.44 57.96 11.54
N THR A 6 -60.65 57.58 11.10
CA THR A 6 -60.97 56.29 10.46
C THR A 6 -60.08 55.98 9.25
N ALA A 7 -59.65 57.03 8.53
CA ALA A 7 -58.71 56.90 7.42
C ALA A 7 -57.31 56.45 7.87
N GLN A 8 -56.85 56.92 9.03
CA GLN A 8 -55.54 56.51 9.58
C GLN A 8 -55.58 55.08 10.11
N VAL A 9 -56.70 54.66 10.72
CA VAL A 9 -56.88 53.27 11.16
C VAL A 9 -56.83 52.32 9.96
N LYS A 10 -57.52 52.65 8.86
CA LYS A 10 -57.51 51.85 7.63
C LYS A 10 -56.12 51.77 6.99
N TYR A 11 -55.35 52.86 7.02
CA TYR A 11 -53.98 52.86 6.47
C TYR A 11 -53.05 51.95 7.28
N ILE A 12 -53.15 52.01 8.60
CA ILE A 12 -52.36 51.17 9.51
C ILE A 12 -52.68 49.69 9.26
N ASP A 13 -53.95 49.34 9.13
CA ASP A 13 -54.36 47.95 8.87
C ASP A 13 -53.82 47.41 7.54
N VAL A 14 -54.01 48.16 6.45
CA VAL A 14 -53.49 47.79 5.11
C VAL A 14 -51.96 47.77 5.07
N SER A 15 -51.28 48.57 5.90
CA SER A 15 -49.82 48.49 6.04
C SER A 15 -49.38 47.24 6.80
N ASN A 16 -50.10 46.86 7.85
CA ASN A 16 -49.84 45.68 8.66
C ASN A 16 -50.06 44.40 7.86
N GLU A 17 -51.14 44.33 7.06
CA GLU A 17 -51.39 43.21 6.14
C GLU A 17 -50.27 43.05 5.12
N ARG A 18 -49.80 44.14 4.51
CA ARG A 18 -48.68 44.10 3.55
C ARG A 18 -47.37 43.67 4.19
N ILE A 19 -47.12 44.06 5.45
CA ILE A 19 -45.95 43.59 6.22
C ILE A 19 -46.09 42.10 6.52
N LEU A 20 -47.28 41.63 6.88
CA LEU A 20 -47.56 40.22 7.18
C LEU A 20 -47.40 39.34 5.93
N GLU A 21 -47.87 39.79 4.77
CA GLU A 21 -47.69 39.09 3.49
C GLU A 21 -46.22 38.99 3.07
N LYS A 22 -45.46 40.09 3.22
CA LYS A 22 -44.01 40.08 2.94
C LYS A 22 -43.27 39.11 3.87
N LYS A 23 -43.64 39.06 5.16
CA LYS A 23 -43.07 38.10 6.12
C LYS A 23 -43.42 36.65 5.77
N LYS A 24 -44.67 36.36 5.37
CA LYS A 24 -45.08 35.02 4.91
C LYS A 24 -44.31 34.57 3.66
N LYS A 25 -44.14 35.46 2.66
CA LYS A 25 -43.37 35.15 1.43
C LYS A 25 -41.89 34.90 1.73
N ALA A 26 -41.27 35.70 2.59
CA ALA A 26 -39.87 35.51 2.98
C ALA A 26 -39.64 34.21 3.78
N TYR A 27 -40.58 33.82 4.64
CA TYR A 27 -40.50 32.59 5.42
C TYR A 27 -40.72 31.32 4.58
N GLY A 28 -41.58 31.38 3.56
CA GLY A 28 -41.82 30.26 2.63
C GLY A 28 -40.64 29.96 1.72
N ILE A 29 -39.91 30.98 1.25
CA ILE A 29 -38.78 30.83 0.33
C ILE A 29 -37.52 30.28 1.03
N THR A 30 -37.37 30.54 2.33
CA THR A 30 -36.15 30.19 3.08
C THR A 30 -36.18 28.79 3.69
N ARG A 31 -37.36 28.23 3.97
CA ARG A 31 -37.52 26.98 4.72
C ARG A 31 -37.27 25.70 3.91
N GLU A 32 -37.51 25.70 2.59
CA GLU A 32 -37.15 24.53 1.76
C GLU A 32 -35.64 24.39 1.57
N SER A 33 -34.89 25.50 1.58
CA SER A 33 -33.45 25.49 1.28
C SER A 33 -32.55 24.81 2.32
N SER A 34 -33.00 24.67 3.58
CA SER A 34 -32.16 24.09 4.64
C SER A 34 -32.10 22.56 4.59
N LEU A 35 -33.21 21.91 4.20
CA LEU A 35 -33.25 20.45 4.08
C LEU A 35 -32.36 19.97 2.92
N TYR A 36 -32.43 20.62 1.76
CA TYR A 36 -31.55 20.33 0.63
C TYR A 36 -30.08 20.59 0.97
N LYS A 37 -29.76 21.65 1.72
CA LYS A 37 -28.39 21.91 2.20
C LYS A 37 -27.87 20.81 3.14
N ASN A 38 -28.70 20.28 4.03
CA ASN A 38 -28.28 19.22 4.93
C ASN A 38 -28.08 17.89 4.18
N ILE A 39 -28.93 17.60 3.19
CA ILE A 39 -28.82 16.40 2.34
C ILE A 39 -27.55 16.47 1.47
N THR A 40 -27.24 17.62 0.87
CA THR A 40 -26.02 17.75 0.05
C THR A 40 -24.75 17.63 0.90
N LEU A 41 -24.74 18.17 2.12
CA LEU A 41 -23.62 18.03 3.05
C LEU A 41 -23.43 16.57 3.50
N PHE A 42 -24.53 15.85 3.77
CA PHE A 42 -24.49 14.43 4.10
C PHE A 42 -23.99 13.57 2.94
N LEU A 43 -24.45 13.84 1.71
CA LEU A 43 -23.95 13.19 0.49
C LEU A 43 -22.45 13.43 0.32
N PHE A 44 -21.99 14.67 0.47
CA PHE A 44 -20.58 15.01 0.34
C PHE A 44 -19.72 14.31 1.40
N ALA A 45 -20.19 14.27 2.65
CA ALA A 45 -19.52 13.56 3.73
C ALA A 45 -19.42 12.05 3.43
N THR A 46 -20.50 11.46 2.93
CA THR A 46 -20.54 10.03 2.57
C THR A 46 -19.61 9.70 1.41
N VAL A 47 -19.59 10.54 0.37
CA VAL A 47 -18.68 10.39 -0.78
C VAL A 47 -17.23 10.50 -0.33
N THR A 48 -16.91 11.50 0.50
CA THR A 48 -15.55 11.68 1.05
C THR A 48 -15.12 10.48 1.89
N LEU A 49 -16.03 9.93 2.70
CA LEU A 49 -15.78 8.72 3.48
C LEU A 49 -15.57 7.49 2.58
N ALA A 50 -16.35 7.34 1.51
CA ALA A 50 -16.15 6.25 0.57
C ALA A 50 -14.77 6.32 -0.10
N PHE A 51 -14.36 7.52 -0.53
CA PHE A 51 -13.02 7.73 -1.09
C PHE A 51 -11.90 7.43 -0.10
N SER A 52 -12.04 7.81 1.17
CA SER A 52 -11.00 7.52 2.17
C SER A 52 -10.82 6.02 2.38
N VAL A 53 -11.91 5.25 2.40
CA VAL A 53 -11.85 3.77 2.48
C VAL A 53 -11.16 3.17 1.26
N VAL A 54 -11.46 3.64 0.04
CA VAL A 54 -10.82 3.14 -1.19
C VAL A 54 -9.30 3.41 -1.17
N ILE A 55 -8.89 4.61 -0.76
CA ILE A 55 -7.47 4.97 -0.67
C ILE A 55 -6.76 4.09 0.36
N LEU A 56 -7.38 3.86 1.52
CA LEU A 56 -6.84 2.98 2.56
C LEU A 56 -6.69 1.54 2.08
N TYR A 57 -7.66 1.02 1.32
CA TYR A 57 -7.57 -0.32 0.75
C TYR A 57 -6.40 -0.44 -0.24
N GLY A 58 -6.22 0.57 -1.10
CA GLY A 58 -5.07 0.66 -2.00
C GLY A 58 -3.75 0.68 -1.23
N TYR A 59 -3.67 1.49 -0.16
CA TYR A 59 -2.48 1.56 0.70
C TYR A 59 -2.18 0.22 1.37
N LEU A 60 -3.19 -0.49 1.88
CA LEU A 60 -3.01 -1.80 2.50
C LEU A 60 -2.42 -2.81 1.51
N ASN A 61 -2.90 -2.81 0.27
CA ASN A 61 -2.39 -3.70 -0.77
C ASN A 61 -0.92 -3.38 -1.12
N ILE A 62 -0.57 -2.09 -1.26
CA ILE A 62 0.82 -1.65 -1.47
C ILE A 62 1.71 -2.07 -0.30
N ALA A 63 1.26 -1.87 0.94
CA ALA A 63 2.00 -2.25 2.13
C ALA A 63 2.25 -3.77 2.20
N GLN A 64 1.25 -4.58 1.84
CA GLN A 64 1.41 -6.03 1.75
C GLN A 64 2.41 -6.43 0.66
N GLN A 65 2.35 -5.79 -0.51
CA GLN A 65 3.31 -6.04 -1.60
C GLN A 65 4.74 -5.65 -1.18
N ASN A 66 4.93 -4.50 -0.54
CA ASN A 66 6.23 -4.08 -0.03
C ASN A 66 6.81 -5.06 0.99
N ARG A 67 5.97 -5.64 1.88
CA ARG A 67 6.42 -6.69 2.80
C ARG A 67 6.90 -7.94 2.05
N LYS A 68 6.17 -8.37 1.02
CA LYS A 68 6.56 -9.52 0.19
C LYS A 68 7.88 -9.24 -0.53
N ILE A 69 8.03 -8.04 -1.11
CA ILE A 69 9.27 -7.61 -1.79
C ILE A 69 10.45 -7.64 -0.81
N ASN A 70 10.28 -7.10 0.40
CA ASN A 70 11.34 -7.09 1.40
C ASN A 70 11.73 -8.50 1.85
N ALA A 71 10.75 -9.39 2.03
CA ALA A 71 11.02 -10.79 2.36
C ALA A 71 11.81 -11.48 1.23
N LEU A 72 11.39 -11.31 -0.02
CA LEU A 72 12.09 -11.87 -1.19
C LEU A 72 13.50 -11.30 -1.33
N ASN A 73 13.70 -9.99 -1.13
CA ASN A 73 15.03 -9.39 -1.19
C ASN A 73 15.96 -9.93 -0.09
N SER A 74 15.43 -10.17 1.11
CA SER A 74 16.19 -10.81 2.19
C SER A 74 16.57 -12.24 1.82
N GLU A 75 15.66 -12.99 1.19
CA GLU A 75 15.91 -14.35 0.73
C GLU A 75 16.98 -14.37 -0.37
N ILE A 76 16.88 -13.48 -1.36
CA ILE A 76 17.90 -13.32 -2.41
C ILE A 76 19.28 -13.05 -1.81
N CYS A 77 19.37 -12.11 -0.86
CA CYS A 77 20.64 -11.80 -0.21
C CYS A 77 21.22 -13.00 0.56
N SER A 78 20.36 -13.79 1.22
CA SER A 78 20.78 -15.01 1.90
C SER A 78 21.28 -16.09 0.94
N LEU A 79 20.60 -16.28 -0.19
CA LEU A 79 20.98 -17.25 -1.21
C LEU A 79 22.27 -16.84 -1.94
N GLU A 80 22.46 -15.55 -2.18
CA GLU A 80 23.70 -15.02 -2.76
C GLU A 80 24.88 -15.24 -1.80
N THR A 81 24.67 -15.00 -0.50
CA THR A 81 25.67 -15.29 0.53
C THR A 81 26.00 -16.79 0.58
N GLU A 82 24.99 -17.66 0.51
CA GLU A 82 25.21 -19.11 0.53
C GLU A 82 25.97 -19.58 -0.74
N LYS A 83 25.62 -19.03 -1.90
CA LYS A 83 26.33 -19.28 -3.14
C LYS A 83 27.80 -18.88 -3.04
N ASP A 84 28.08 -17.68 -2.51
CA ASP A 84 29.45 -17.19 -2.34
C ASP A 84 30.24 -18.08 -1.37
N ASP A 85 29.62 -18.54 -0.28
CA ASP A 85 30.24 -19.49 0.66
C ASP A 85 30.57 -20.83 -0.02
N TYR A 86 29.67 -21.37 -0.85
CA TYR A 86 29.98 -22.55 -1.65
C TYR A 86 31.09 -22.29 -2.67
N ASP A 87 31.10 -21.14 -3.33
CA ASP A 87 32.13 -20.79 -4.30
C ASP A 87 33.52 -20.73 -3.63
N ILE A 88 33.61 -20.17 -2.41
CA ILE A 88 34.82 -20.17 -1.59
C ILE A 88 35.21 -21.60 -1.21
N LYS A 89 34.25 -22.42 -0.75
CA LYS A 89 34.51 -23.83 -0.39
C LYS A 89 34.97 -24.67 -1.58
N LEU A 90 34.50 -24.35 -2.78
CA LEU A 90 34.87 -25.04 -4.02
C LEU A 90 36.17 -24.53 -4.63
N GLU A 91 36.61 -23.32 -4.30
CA GLU A 91 37.83 -22.70 -4.84
C GLU A 91 39.09 -23.60 -4.73
N PRO A 92 39.34 -24.32 -3.61
CA PRO A 92 40.47 -25.23 -3.50
C PRO A 92 40.41 -26.41 -4.47
N TYR A 93 39.22 -26.78 -4.93
CA TYR A 93 38.98 -27.93 -5.80
C TYR A 93 38.87 -27.55 -7.29
N LYS A 94 39.09 -26.28 -7.65
CA LYS A 94 39.05 -25.83 -9.06
C LYS A 94 40.32 -26.16 -9.85
N SER A 95 41.45 -26.42 -9.18
CA SER A 95 42.71 -26.78 -9.86
C SER A 95 43.21 -28.17 -9.46
N VAL A 96 43.62 -28.95 -10.46
CA VAL A 96 44.14 -30.32 -10.28
C VAL A 96 45.34 -30.31 -9.33
N ASP A 97 46.27 -29.36 -9.47
CA ASP A 97 47.44 -29.21 -8.59
C ASP A 97 47.06 -28.99 -7.12
N ARG A 98 46.02 -28.18 -6.81
CA ARG A 98 45.56 -28.01 -5.42
C ARG A 98 44.90 -29.27 -4.91
N ILE A 99 44.10 -29.94 -5.73
CA ILE A 99 43.47 -31.23 -5.37
C ILE A 99 44.56 -32.26 -5.03
N GLU A 100 45.59 -32.38 -5.87
CA GLU A 100 46.73 -33.28 -5.66
C GLU A 100 47.45 -32.95 -4.35
N LYS A 101 47.71 -31.67 -4.10
CA LYS A 101 48.36 -31.21 -2.88
C LYS A 101 47.52 -31.52 -1.62
N ILE A 102 46.21 -31.29 -1.67
CA ILE A 102 45.29 -31.61 -0.57
C ILE A 102 45.21 -33.13 -0.34
N ALA A 103 45.14 -33.93 -1.42
CA ALA A 103 45.12 -35.38 -1.36
C ALA A 103 46.38 -35.97 -0.70
N ARG A 104 47.55 -35.46 -1.08
CA ARG A 104 48.83 -35.85 -0.45
C ARG A 104 48.91 -35.43 1.02
N LEU A 105 48.59 -34.17 1.33
CA LEU A 105 48.78 -33.62 2.68
C LEU A 105 47.76 -34.16 3.69
N ASN A 106 46.48 -34.23 3.32
CA ASN A 106 45.41 -34.56 4.27
C ASN A 106 45.05 -36.05 4.27
N TYR A 107 45.30 -36.76 3.17
CA TYR A 107 44.89 -38.16 3.01
C TYR A 107 46.06 -39.12 2.78
N ASN A 108 47.32 -38.62 2.78
CA ASN A 108 48.52 -39.40 2.46
C ASN A 108 48.38 -40.18 1.14
N MET A 109 47.63 -39.62 0.18
CA MET A 109 47.46 -40.22 -1.14
C MET A 109 48.68 -39.90 -1.98
N ASP A 110 49.59 -40.85 -2.14
CA ASP A 110 50.69 -40.77 -3.10
C ASP A 110 50.33 -41.45 -4.42
N PHE A 111 51.00 -41.01 -5.49
CA PHE A 111 50.86 -41.71 -6.77
C PHE A 111 51.38 -43.14 -6.64
N PRO A 112 50.70 -44.11 -7.29
CA PRO A 112 51.15 -45.50 -7.26
C PRO A 112 52.55 -45.62 -7.88
N LYS A 113 53.40 -46.42 -7.24
CA LYS A 113 54.73 -46.73 -7.80
C LYS A 113 54.57 -47.54 -9.07
N LYS A 114 55.55 -47.46 -9.99
CA LYS A 114 55.53 -48.21 -11.26
C LYS A 114 55.29 -49.72 -11.08
N GLU A 115 55.76 -50.27 -9.96
CA GLU A 115 55.59 -51.66 -9.55
C GLU A 115 54.14 -52.04 -9.18
N GLN A 116 53.32 -51.06 -8.81
CA GLN A 116 51.93 -51.23 -8.36
C GLN A 116 50.92 -50.99 -9.48
N VAL A 117 51.36 -50.49 -10.65
CA VAL A 117 50.50 -50.22 -11.81
C VAL A 117 50.48 -51.46 -12.70
N LYS A 118 49.33 -52.12 -12.78
CA LYS A 118 49.09 -53.24 -13.71
C LYS A 118 48.13 -52.78 -14.80
N TYR A 119 48.62 -52.71 -16.04
CA TYR A 119 47.79 -52.47 -17.20
C TYR A 119 47.01 -53.75 -17.53
N LEU A 120 45.70 -53.62 -17.76
CA LEU A 120 44.90 -54.72 -18.29
C LEU A 120 45.18 -54.82 -19.79
N ASP A 121 45.57 -56.01 -20.24
CA ASP A 121 45.67 -56.28 -21.68
C ASP A 121 44.29 -56.11 -22.31
N LYS A 122 44.26 -55.52 -23.52
CA LYS A 122 43.03 -55.46 -24.31
C LYS A 122 42.54 -56.89 -24.53
N ILE A 123 41.30 -57.11 -24.15
CA ILE A 123 40.55 -58.31 -24.53
C ILE A 123 40.23 -58.11 -26.02
N ASP A 124 40.83 -58.95 -26.87
CA ASP A 124 40.54 -59.05 -28.31
C ASP A 124 39.11 -59.54 -28.57
#